data_AF-A0A392UP86-F1
#
_entry.id   AF-A0A392UP86-F1
#
_cell.length_a   1.000
_cell.length_b   1.000
_cell.length_c   1.000
_cell.angle_alpha   90.00
_cell.angle_beta   90.00
_cell.angle_gamma   90.00
#
_symmetry.space_group_name_H-M   'P 1'
#
loop_
_entity.id
_entity.type
_entity.pdbx_description
1 polymer ?
#
loop_
_entity_poly.entity_id
_entity_poly.type
_entity_poly.pdbx_seq_one_letter_code
_entity_poly.pdbx_strand_id
1 'polypeptide(L)' 'MEPLFLNTSVYDMMAESGAAFARQFEANNLVLDMIDGKILKRSGNRAAPGAWCTGRRS' A
#
# COMPACT_ATOMS: atom_id res chain seq x y z
N MET A 1 2.84 -3.71 24.50
CA MET A 1 1.96 -2.96 23.59
C MET A 1 1.28 -3.96 22.70
N GLU A 2 -0.05 -3.99 22.66
CA GLU A 2 -0.79 -4.83 21.71
C GLU A 2 -0.55 -4.28 20.29
N PRO A 3 -0.25 -5.12 19.28
CA PRO A 3 0.05 -4.61 17.94
C PRO A 3 -1.22 -4.01 17.31
N LEU A 4 -1.15 -2.74 16.93
CA LEU A 4 -2.21 -2.09 16.16
C LEU A 4 -2.14 -2.56 14.70
N PHE A 5 -3.18 -3.28 14.27
CA PHE A 5 -3.36 -3.66 12.88
C PHE A 5 -4.09 -2.56 12.11
N LEU A 6 -3.37 -1.99 11.15
CA LEU A 6 -3.88 -0.97 10.25
C LEU A 6 -4.84 -1.61 9.25
N ASN A 7 -5.98 -0.96 9.05
CA ASN A 7 -7.07 -1.45 8.22
C ASN A 7 -7.75 -0.28 7.50
N THR A 8 -8.84 -0.57 6.78
CA THR A 8 -9.54 0.40 5.94
C THR A 8 -10.09 1.61 6.70
N SER A 9 -10.45 1.47 7.99
CA SER A 9 -10.98 2.57 8.81
C SER A 9 -9.99 3.70 9.07
N VAL A 10 -8.69 3.42 8.96
CA VAL A 10 -7.61 4.39 9.22
C VAL A 10 -6.85 4.76 7.94
N TYR A 11 -7.36 4.38 6.77
CA TYR A 11 -6.68 4.55 5.48
C TYR A 11 -6.32 6.01 5.18
N ASP A 12 -7.27 6.93 5.32
CA ASP A 12 -7.03 8.34 4.96
C ASP A 12 -5.96 8.97 5.86
N MET A 13 -6.04 8.72 7.17
CA MET A 13 -5.01 9.18 8.13
C MET A 13 -3.63 8.61 7.79
N MET A 14 -3.53 7.34 7.41
CA MET A 14 -2.26 6.73 7.00
C MET A 14 -1.71 7.40 5.74
N ALA A 15 -2.54 7.61 4.73
CA ALA A 15 -2.14 8.20 3.46
C ALA A 15 -1.71 9.67 3.61
N GLU A 16 -2.38 10.44 4.47
CA GLU A 16 -2.09 11.84 4.72
C GLU A 16 -0.91 12.07 5.67
N SER A 17 -0.50 11.05 6.44
CA SER A 17 0.60 11.17 7.41
C SER A 17 1.95 11.58 6.81
N GLY A 18 2.16 11.35 5.50
CA GLY A 18 3.44 11.56 4.84
C GLY A 18 4.56 10.61 5.29
N ALA A 19 4.25 9.61 6.13
CA ALA A 19 5.22 8.63 6.60
C ALA A 19 5.68 7.73 5.44
N ALA A 20 6.98 7.43 5.40
CA ALA A 20 7.56 6.55 4.38
C ALA A 20 7.18 5.07 4.57
N PHE A 21 6.82 4.67 5.79
CA PHE A 21 6.49 3.28 6.14
C PHE A 21 5.26 3.22 7.05
N ALA A 22 4.48 2.15 6.91
CA ALA A 22 3.35 1.82 7.79
C ALA A 22 3.45 0.34 8.21
N ARG A 23 3.11 0.06 9.48
CA ARG A 23 3.03 -1.30 10.04
C ARG A 23 2.13 -1.30 11.28
N GLN A 24 1.45 -2.40 11.64
CA GLN A 24 1.39 -3.70 10.96
C GLN A 24 0.08 -3.87 10.18
N PHE A 25 0.05 -4.78 9.23
CA PHE A 25 -1.16 -5.12 8.45
C PHE A 25 -1.49 -6.60 8.65
N GLU A 26 -2.78 -6.93 8.72
CA GLU A 26 -3.21 -8.32 8.63
C GLU A 26 -3.01 -8.85 7.21
N ALA A 27 -2.69 -10.14 7.10
CA ALA A 27 -2.64 -10.81 5.81
C ALA A 27 -4.01 -10.73 5.13
N ASN A 28 -4.01 -10.45 3.82
CA ASN A 28 -5.21 -10.37 2.98
C ASN A 28 -6.25 -9.32 3.42
N ASN A 29 -5.86 -8.31 4.20
CA ASN A 29 -6.76 -7.22 4.57
C ASN A 29 -7.04 -6.30 3.37
N LEU A 30 -8.30 -5.87 3.21
CA LEU A 30 -8.75 -4.99 2.12
C LEU A 30 -7.98 -3.67 2.00
N VAL A 31 -7.36 -3.21 3.10
CA VAL A 31 -6.52 -2.01 3.05
C VAL A 31 -5.31 -2.18 2.12
N LEU A 32 -4.81 -3.41 1.95
CA LEU A 32 -3.71 -3.72 1.05
C LEU A 32 -4.12 -3.48 -0.41
N ASP A 33 -5.34 -3.88 -0.80
CA ASP A 33 -5.89 -3.60 -2.13
C ASP A 33 -6.07 -2.10 -2.37
N MET A 34 -6.47 -1.36 -1.34
CA MET A 34 -6.57 0.10 -1.41
C MET A 34 -5.20 0.75 -1.62
N ILE A 35 -4.17 0.31 -0.89
CA ILE A 35 -2.79 0.78 -1.05
C ILE A 35 -2.31 0.50 -2.48
N ASP A 36 -2.55 -0.70 -2.99
CA ASP A 36 -2.17 -1.12 -4.34
C ASP A 36 -2.78 -0.23 -5.42
N GLY A 37 -4.09 0.00 -5.35
CA GLY A 37 -4.81 0.76 -6.36
C GLY A 37 -4.63 2.28 -6.23
N LYS A 38 -4.64 2.81 -5.00
CA LYS A 38 -4.67 4.26 -4.77
C LYS A 38 -3.28 4.88 -4.60
N ILE A 39 -2.35 4.19 -3.94
CA ILE A 39 -1.00 4.72 -3.66
C ILE A 39 -0.01 4.19 -4.70
N LEU A 40 0.12 2.86 -4.81
CA LEU A 40 1.14 2.22 -5.65
C LEU A 40 0.78 2.18 -7.14
N LYS A 41 -0.49 2.44 -7.47
CA LYS A 41 -1.04 2.42 -8.84
C LYS A 41 -0.69 1.13 -9.60
N ARG A 42 -0.71 -0.02 -8.91
CA ARG A 42 -0.39 -1.33 -9.48
C ARG A 42 -1.64 -2.17 -9.66
N SER A 43 -1.68 -2.96 -10.74
CA SER A 43 -2.68 -4.01 -10.90
C SER A 43 -2.31 -5.22 -10.03
N GLY A 44 -3.30 -5.98 -9.58
CA GLY A 44 -3.11 -7.17 -8.74
C GLY A 44 -1.99 -8.09 -9.21
N ASN A 45 -1.21 -8.60 -8.26
CA ASN A 45 -0.05 -9.49 -8.44
C ASN A 45 1.10 -8.94 -9.31
N ARG A 46 1.13 -7.65 -9.63
CA ARG A 46 2.28 -7.02 -10.30
C ARG A 46 3.09 -6.18 -9.33
N ALA A 47 4.38 -6.05 -9.59
CA ALA A 47 5.23 -5.09 -8.90
C ALA A 47 4.73 -3.66 -9.16
N ALA A 48 4.91 -2.78 -8.18
CA ALA A 48 4.63 -1.37 -8.36
C ALA A 48 5.59 -0.77 -9.42
N PRO A 49 5.10 0.01 -10.39
CA PRO A 49 5.97 0.71 -11.33
C PRO A 49 6.77 1.78 -10.56
N GLY A 50 8.07 1.54 -10.38
CA GLY A 50 8.98 2.46 -9.71
C GLY A 50 10.09 2.95 -10.64
N ALA A 51 10.88 3.92 -10.17
CA ALA A 51 12.05 4.43 -10.91
C ALA A 51 13.07 3.34 -11.27
N TRP A 52 13.07 2.23 -10.55
CA TRP A 52 13.94 1.07 -10.81
C TRP A 52 13.33 0.07 -11.81
N CYS A 53 12.06 0.22 -12.19
CA CYS A 53 11.45 -0.59 -13.23
C CYS A 53 11.85 -0.04 -14.61
N THR A 54 12.93 -0.57 -15.19
CA THR A 54 13.40 -0.22 -16.55
C THR A 54 12.53 -0.78 -17.69
N GLY A 55 11.41 -1.44 -17.36
CA GLY A 55 10.49 -2.03 -18.33
C GLY A 55 9.79 -0.96 -19.17
N ARG A 56 10.26 -0.74 -20.40
CA ARG A 56 9.53 0.00 -21.43
C ARG A 56 8.13 -0.61 -21.58
N ARG A 57 7.09 0.23 -21.57
CA ARG A 57 5.79 -0.18 -22.11
C ARG A 57 5.97 -0.29 -23.63
N SER A 58 6.05 -1.52 -24.14
CA SER A 58 5.83 -1.82 -25.55
C SER A 58 4.36 -1.66 -25.90
#